data_AF-A0A090RY83-F1
#
_entry.id   AF-A0A090RY83-F1
#
_cell.length_a   1.000
_cell.length_b   1.000
_cell.length_c   1.000
_cell.angle_alpha   90.00
_cell.angle_beta   90.00
_cell.angle_gamma   90.00
#
_symmetry.space_group_name_H-M   'P 1'
#
loop_
_entity.id
_entity.type
_entity.pdbx_description
1 polymer ?
#
loop_
_entity_poly.entity_id
_entity_poly.type
_entity_poly.pdbx_seq_one_letter_code
_entity_poly.pdbx_strand_id
1 'polypeptide(L)'
;MILATQRPSVDVITGLIKANIPTRVAFTVSTKTDSRTILDQGGAESLLGMGDMLYLPPGSSHTIRVHGAFASDDDVHAVVNNWKARGKPNYIEEITNGDQSPETLLPGEKMEGDEEMDPLFDQVVEHVVQSRRGSVSGVQRRFKIGYNRAARIVEQLEAQGIVSAPGHNGNREVLAPAPPKE
;
A
#
# COMPACT_ATOMS: atom_id res chain seq x y z
N MET A 1 2.60 18.47 3.08
CA MET A 1 2.05 17.13 2.76
C MET A 1 0.60 17.30 2.35
N ILE A 2 0.15 16.58 1.33
CA ILE A 2 -1.26 16.53 0.90
C ILE A 2 -1.65 15.06 0.84
N LEU A 3 -2.68 14.67 1.59
CA LEU A 3 -3.26 13.33 1.55
C LEU A 3 -4.66 13.44 0.94
N ALA A 4 -4.96 12.62 -0.06
CA ALA A 4 -6.25 12.58 -0.73
C ALA A 4 -6.76 11.14 -0.80
N THR A 5 -8.06 10.94 -0.56
CA THR A 5 -8.71 9.64 -0.64
C THR A 5 -10.16 9.78 -1.09
N GLN A 6 -10.66 8.80 -1.83
CA GLN A 6 -12.09 8.64 -2.14
C GLN A 6 -12.80 7.67 -1.18
N ARG A 7 -12.05 7.07 -0.25
CA ARG A 7 -12.57 6.10 0.74
C ARG A 7 -12.42 6.69 2.15
N PRO A 8 -13.33 7.56 2.59
CA PRO A 8 -13.27 8.20 3.90
C PRO A 8 -13.77 7.27 5.02
N SER A 9 -13.08 6.13 5.23
CA SER A 9 -13.33 5.23 6.35
C SER A 9 -12.37 5.48 7.51
N VAL A 10 -12.73 5.03 8.71
CA VAL A 10 -11.90 5.14 9.93
C VAL A 10 -10.57 4.39 9.78
N ASP A 11 -10.55 3.33 8.99
CA ASP A 11 -9.34 2.55 8.71
C ASP A 11 -8.35 3.30 7.80
N VAL A 12 -8.86 4.21 6.96
CA VAL A 12 -8.03 5.03 6.07
C VAL A 12 -7.66 6.36 6.71
N ILE A 13 -8.62 7.05 7.32
CA ILE A 13 -8.42 8.32 8.02
C ILE A 13 -8.37 8.01 9.53
N THR A 14 -7.28 7.38 9.93
CA THR A 14 -7.08 6.92 11.30
C THR A 14 -6.94 8.08 12.29
N GLY A 15 -7.10 7.79 13.58
CA GLY A 15 -6.90 8.79 14.65
C GLY A 15 -5.51 9.44 14.62
N LEU A 16 -4.46 8.69 14.27
CA LEU A 16 -3.10 9.20 14.14
C LEU A 16 -2.97 10.22 13.00
N ILE A 17 -3.60 9.95 11.86
CA ILE A 17 -3.64 10.90 10.74
C ILE A 17 -4.40 12.16 11.15
N LYS A 18 -5.58 12.01 11.76
CA LYS A 18 -6.39 13.16 12.20
C LYS A 18 -5.69 14.02 13.25
N ALA A 19 -4.93 13.42 14.15
CA ALA A 19 -4.19 14.13 15.20
C ALA A 19 -3.06 15.01 14.65
N ASN A 20 -2.45 14.63 13.53
CA ASN A 20 -1.30 15.33 12.95
C ASN A 20 -1.65 16.22 11.74
N ILE A 21 -2.87 16.11 11.21
CA ILE A 21 -3.34 16.90 10.06
C ILE A 21 -4.60 17.67 10.46
N PRO A 22 -4.43 18.90 11.00
CA PRO A 22 -5.55 19.69 11.53
C PRO A 22 -6.35 20.42 10.43
N THR A 23 -5.76 20.64 9.26
CA THR A 23 -6.43 21.29 8.12
C THR A 23 -7.06 20.23 7.23
N ARG A 24 -8.35 20.37 6.93
CA ARG A 24 -9.10 19.33 6.19
C ARG A 24 -10.00 19.93 5.14
N VAL A 25 -10.18 19.19 4.06
CA VAL A 25 -11.09 19.52 2.96
C VAL A 25 -11.92 18.29 2.67
N ALA A 26 -13.24 18.47 2.59
CA ALA A 26 -14.16 17.43 2.14
C ALA A 26 -14.95 17.94 0.94
N PHE A 27 -14.86 17.22 -0.18
CA PHE A 27 -15.84 17.32 -1.26
C PHE A 27 -17.10 16.52 -0.91
N THR A 28 -18.10 16.54 -1.78
CA THR A 28 -19.32 15.74 -1.59
C THR A 28 -19.00 14.29 -1.26
N VAL A 29 -19.60 13.80 -0.18
CA VAL A 29 -19.53 12.40 0.25
C VAL A 29 -20.92 11.78 0.30
N SER A 30 -20.99 10.46 0.32
CA SER A 30 -22.27 9.73 0.26
C SER A 30 -23.05 9.78 1.58
N THR A 31 -22.37 9.84 2.73
CA THR A 31 -23.03 9.74 4.03
C THR A 31 -22.52 10.76 5.05
N LYS A 32 -23.37 11.07 6.03
CA LYS A 32 -23.00 11.89 7.19
C LYS A 32 -21.88 11.26 8.02
N THR A 33 -21.76 9.93 8.02
CA THR A 33 -20.67 9.21 8.69
C THR A 33 -19.34 9.52 8.01
N ASP A 34 -19.29 9.45 6.68
CA ASP A 34 -18.09 9.82 5.90
C ASP A 34 -17.69 11.27 6.14
N SER A 35 -18.66 12.20 6.19
CA SER A 35 -18.40 13.60 6.52
C SER A 35 -17.72 13.73 7.89
N ARG A 36 -18.22 13.01 8.91
CA ARG A 36 -17.61 13.01 10.24
C ARG A 36 -16.25 12.34 10.26
N THR A 37 -16.00 11.32 9.46
CA THR A 37 -14.67 10.71 9.36
C THR A 37 -13.63 11.73 8.89
N ILE A 38 -13.99 12.58 7.93
CA ILE A 38 -13.07 13.60 7.38
C ILE A 38 -13.01 14.84 8.28
N LEU A 39 -14.15 15.42 8.67
CA LEU A 39 -14.24 16.77 9.27
C LEU A 39 -14.54 16.74 10.78
N ASP A 40 -14.72 15.57 11.38
CA ASP A 40 -15.27 15.39 12.73
C ASP A 40 -16.70 15.96 12.92
N GLN A 41 -17.33 16.44 11.84
CA GLN A 41 -18.69 16.96 11.79
C GLN A 41 -19.43 16.60 10.50
N GLY A 42 -20.75 16.73 10.51
CA GLY A 42 -21.58 16.56 9.30
C GLY A 42 -21.56 17.80 8.40
N GLY A 43 -22.02 17.65 7.16
CA GLY A 43 -22.22 18.74 6.20
C GLY A 43 -21.66 18.44 4.81
N ALA A 44 -20.67 17.57 4.67
CA ALA A 44 -20.12 17.24 3.36
C ALA A 44 -21.09 16.37 2.53
N GLU A 45 -22.02 15.65 3.18
CA GLU A 45 -23.03 14.84 2.50
C GLU A 45 -24.10 15.66 1.77
N SER A 46 -24.19 16.96 2.04
CA SER A 46 -25.17 17.87 1.42
C SER A 46 -24.57 18.81 0.38
N LEU A 47 -23.28 18.61 0.04
CA LEU A 47 -22.60 19.35 -1.02
C LEU A 47 -23.10 18.92 -2.41
N LEU A 48 -22.99 19.82 -3.37
CA LEU A 48 -23.61 19.68 -4.70
C LEU A 48 -22.78 18.89 -5.73
N GLY A 49 -21.58 18.45 -5.36
CA GLY A 49 -20.62 17.82 -6.26
C GLY A 49 -19.84 18.84 -7.08
N MET A 50 -19.18 18.39 -8.14
CA MET A 50 -18.53 19.23 -9.16
C MET A 50 -17.64 20.36 -8.59
N GLY A 51 -16.85 20.06 -7.56
CA GLY A 51 -15.93 21.00 -6.93
C GLY A 51 -16.48 21.74 -5.71
N ASP A 52 -17.74 21.56 -5.34
CA ASP A 52 -18.28 22.06 -4.07
C ASP A 52 -17.64 21.34 -2.88
N MET A 53 -17.13 22.10 -1.90
CA MET A 53 -16.35 21.56 -0.79
C MET A 53 -16.57 22.32 0.52
N LEU A 54 -16.30 21.64 1.63
CA LEU A 54 -16.13 22.23 2.95
C LEU A 54 -14.65 22.24 3.31
N TYR A 55 -14.14 23.42 3.66
CA TYR A 55 -12.79 23.64 4.16
C TYR A 55 -12.82 23.86 5.67
N LEU A 56 -12.04 23.08 6.42
CA LEU A 56 -11.83 23.23 7.85
C LEU A 56 -10.41 23.77 8.11
N PRO A 57 -10.28 25.05 8.48
CA PRO A 57 -8.99 25.64 8.85
C PRO A 57 -8.44 25.03 10.14
N PRO A 58 -7.12 25.05 10.36
CA PRO A 58 -6.53 24.59 11.62
C PRO A 58 -6.98 25.49 12.77
N GLY A 59 -7.35 24.89 13.91
CA GLY A 59 -7.81 25.61 15.10
C GLY A 59 -9.23 26.16 15.02
N SER A 60 -9.93 25.98 13.90
CA SER A 60 -11.36 26.31 13.77
C SER A 60 -12.22 25.07 14.07
N SER A 61 -13.38 25.29 14.68
CA SER A 61 -14.45 24.29 14.77
C SER A 61 -15.50 24.44 13.65
N HIS A 62 -15.39 25.50 12.83
CA HIS A 62 -16.35 25.80 11.78
C HIS A 62 -15.75 25.59 10.40
N THR A 63 -16.51 24.90 9.54
CA THR A 63 -16.19 24.73 8.13
C THR A 63 -16.66 25.91 7.31
N ILE A 64 -15.88 26.25 6.29
CA ILE A 64 -16.19 27.25 5.29
C ILE A 64 -16.59 26.52 4.00
N ARG A 65 -17.75 26.84 3.44
CA ARG A 65 -18.14 26.30 2.12
C ARG A 65 -17.42 27.06 1.02
N VAL A 66 -16.81 26.33 0.10
CA VAL A 66 -16.01 26.87 -0.99
C VAL A 66 -16.40 26.15 -2.28
N HIS A 67 -16.45 26.89 -3.38
CA HIS A 67 -16.59 26.31 -4.72
C HIS A 67 -15.21 26.22 -5.35
N GLY A 68 -14.75 24.99 -5.58
CA GLY A 68 -13.45 24.72 -6.17
C GLY A 68 -13.33 25.28 -7.58
N ALA A 69 -12.16 25.83 -7.90
CA ALA A 69 -11.85 26.23 -9.25
C ALA A 69 -11.79 24.99 -10.15
N PHE A 70 -12.45 25.06 -11.30
CA PHE A 70 -12.35 24.03 -12.32
C PHE A 70 -11.10 24.26 -13.17
N ALA A 71 -10.29 23.21 -13.32
CA ALA A 71 -9.19 23.16 -14.27
C ALA A 71 -9.39 21.89 -15.10
N SER A 72 -9.39 22.03 -16.42
CA SER A 72 -9.52 20.90 -17.33
C SER A 72 -8.19 20.17 -17.48
N ASP A 73 -8.23 18.93 -17.97
CA ASP A 73 -7.01 18.17 -18.28
C ASP A 73 -6.13 18.90 -19.32
N ASP A 74 -6.74 19.64 -20.25
CA ASP A 74 -6.03 20.44 -21.25
C ASP A 74 -5.27 21.61 -20.61
N ASP A 75 -5.87 22.30 -19.62
CA ASP A 75 -5.20 23.36 -18.86
C ASP A 75 -3.97 22.81 -18.12
N VAL A 76 -4.12 21.64 -17.49
CA VAL A 76 -3.03 20.96 -16.78
C VAL A 76 -1.91 20.58 -17.77
N HIS A 77 -2.25 19.98 -18.91
CA HIS A 77 -1.27 19.62 -19.93
C HIS A 77 -0.53 20.85 -20.49
N ALA A 78 -1.23 21.96 -20.72
CA ALA A 78 -0.63 23.20 -21.20
C ALA A 78 0.44 23.72 -20.20
N VAL A 79 0.11 23.76 -18.90
CA VAL A 79 1.04 24.17 -17.85
C VAL A 79 2.23 23.22 -17.77
N VAL A 80 1.99 21.90 -17.78
CA VAL A 80 3.05 20.88 -17.72
C VAL A 80 4.00 21.00 -18.91
N ASN A 81 3.48 21.14 -20.13
CA ASN A 81 4.31 21.26 -21.34
C ASN A 81 5.16 22.54 -21.33
N ASN A 82 4.58 23.64 -20.85
CA ASN A 82 5.28 24.90 -20.69
C ASN A 82 6.44 24.78 -19.68
N TRP A 83 6.29 24.00 -18.60
CA TRP A 83 7.38 23.69 -17.67
C TRP A 83 8.43 22.74 -18.25
N LYS A 84 8.03 21.69 -18.96
CA LYS A 84 8.95 20.76 -19.63
C LYS A 84 9.86 21.45 -20.66
N ALA A 85 9.37 22.50 -21.33
CA ALA A 85 10.16 23.28 -22.28
C ALA A 85 11.29 24.08 -21.61
N ARG A 86 11.20 24.34 -20.29
CA ARG A 86 12.21 25.12 -19.54
C ARG A 86 13.36 24.27 -19.04
N GLY A 87 13.17 22.95 -18.88
CA GLY A 87 14.21 22.09 -18.33
C GLY A 87 13.74 20.67 -18.06
N LYS A 88 14.73 19.80 -17.82
CA LYS A 88 14.50 18.42 -17.39
C LYS A 88 14.46 18.34 -15.85
N PRO A 89 13.68 17.42 -15.28
CA PRO A 89 13.70 17.18 -13.84
C PRO A 89 15.07 16.65 -13.39
N ASN A 90 15.52 17.08 -12.21
CA ASN A 90 16.70 16.54 -11.55
C ASN A 90 16.23 15.59 -10.44
N TYR A 91 16.12 14.30 -10.76
CA TYR A 91 15.64 13.28 -9.81
C TYR A 91 16.73 12.88 -8.83
N ILE A 92 16.35 12.61 -7.58
CA ILE A 92 17.22 12.04 -6.55
C ILE A 92 16.82 10.57 -6.41
N GLU A 93 17.61 9.66 -6.99
CA GLU A 93 17.28 8.22 -7.08
C GLU A 93 17.18 7.54 -5.71
N GLU A 94 17.90 8.04 -4.71
CA GLU A 94 17.89 7.54 -3.33
C GLU A 94 16.50 7.62 -2.67
N ILE A 95 15.62 8.52 -3.13
CA ILE A 95 14.27 8.65 -2.55
C ILE A 95 13.46 7.37 -2.75
N THR A 96 13.65 6.67 -3.87
CA THR A 96 12.96 5.41 -4.17
C THR A 96 13.81 4.17 -3.89
N ASN A 97 15.13 4.34 -3.86
CA ASN A 97 16.10 3.25 -3.72
C ASN A 97 16.74 3.18 -2.31
N GLY A 98 16.26 3.97 -1.35
CA GLY A 98 16.81 4.00 0.00
C GLY A 98 16.84 2.60 0.61
N ASP A 99 18.02 2.14 0.99
CA ASP A 99 18.19 0.88 1.71
C ASP A 99 17.27 0.90 2.94
N GLN A 100 16.40 -0.11 3.05
CA GLN A 100 15.58 -0.32 4.24
C GLN A 100 16.51 -0.74 5.39
N SER A 101 17.20 0.23 5.98
CA SER A 101 17.97 0.04 7.20
C SER A 101 17.01 0.05 8.40
N PRO A 102 17.39 -0.54 9.56
CA PRO A 102 16.51 -0.60 10.73
C PRO A 102 16.11 0.79 11.24
N GLU A 103 16.88 1.81 10.88
CA GLU A 103 16.69 3.21 11.26
C GLU A 103 15.65 3.94 10.38
N THR A 104 15.28 3.37 9.23
CA THR A 104 14.37 3.99 8.24
C THR A 104 12.94 3.44 8.32
N LEU A 105 12.72 2.37 9.09
CA LEU A 105 11.41 1.76 9.26
C LEU A 105 10.48 2.63 10.11
N LEU A 106 9.24 2.81 9.66
CA LEU A 106 8.21 3.46 10.47
C LEU A 106 7.85 2.59 11.69
N PRO A 107 7.37 3.17 12.80
CA PRO A 107 6.90 2.39 13.94
C PRO A 107 5.80 1.40 13.53
N GLY A 108 6.12 0.11 13.55
CA GLY A 108 5.22 -0.97 13.14
C GLY A 108 5.48 -1.56 11.76
N GLU A 109 6.37 -0.96 10.97
CA GLU A 109 6.95 -1.61 9.78
C GLU A 109 8.04 -2.59 10.23
N LYS A 110 7.93 -3.83 9.78
CA LYS A 110 8.97 -4.84 9.92
C LYS A 110 9.82 -4.82 8.65
N MET A 111 11.12 -5.05 8.75
CA MET A 111 11.93 -5.33 7.57
C MET A 111 11.29 -6.48 6.79
N GLU A 112 11.19 -6.33 5.47
CA GLU A 112 11.07 -7.47 4.56
C GLU A 112 12.35 -8.32 4.72
N GLY A 113 12.32 -9.25 5.67
CA GLY A 113 13.48 -10.06 6.05
C GLY A 113 13.52 -10.48 7.52
N ASP A 114 12.79 -9.78 8.41
CA ASP A 114 12.69 -10.09 9.85
C ASP A 114 11.33 -10.72 10.22
N GLU A 115 10.69 -11.39 9.24
CA GLU A 115 9.66 -12.36 9.58
C GLU A 115 10.34 -13.60 10.16
N GLU A 116 10.11 -13.86 11.44
CA GLU A 116 10.42 -15.13 12.09
C GLU A 116 10.02 -16.29 11.15
N MET A 117 10.99 -17.15 10.82
CA MET A 117 10.78 -18.27 9.89
C MET A 117 9.57 -19.08 10.35
N ASP A 118 8.65 -19.38 9.44
CA ASP A 118 7.45 -20.13 9.84
C ASP A 118 7.88 -21.48 10.45
N PRO A 119 7.26 -21.95 11.55
CA PRO A 119 7.62 -23.23 12.16
C PRO A 119 7.55 -24.45 11.22
N LEU A 120 6.81 -24.35 10.11
CA LEU A 120 6.72 -25.39 9.08
C LEU A 120 7.76 -25.23 7.96
N PHE A 121 8.59 -24.18 7.97
CA PHE A 121 9.49 -23.84 6.88
C PHE A 121 10.37 -25.02 6.47
N ASP A 122 11.11 -25.63 7.39
CA ASP A 122 12.02 -26.74 7.09
C ASP A 122 11.30 -27.94 6.46
N GLN A 123 10.09 -28.26 6.95
CA GLN A 123 9.28 -29.35 6.40
C GLN A 123 8.79 -29.02 4.98
N VAL A 124 8.47 -27.76 4.73
CA VAL A 124 8.03 -27.28 3.42
C VAL A 124 9.21 -27.26 2.45
N VAL A 125 10.41 -26.85 2.89
CA VAL A 125 11.66 -26.96 2.10
C VAL A 125 11.86 -28.40 1.66
N GLU A 126 11.86 -29.35 2.61
CA GLU A 126 12.05 -30.76 2.31
C GLU A 126 11.05 -31.26 1.26
N HIS A 127 9.76 -30.95 1.46
CA HIS A 127 8.72 -31.36 0.52
C HIS A 127 8.87 -30.72 -0.86
N VAL A 128 9.17 -29.42 -0.94
CA VAL A 128 9.31 -28.69 -2.21
C VAL A 128 10.52 -29.19 -2.99
N VAL A 129 11.64 -29.44 -2.30
CA VAL A 129 12.86 -29.95 -2.93
C VAL A 129 12.69 -31.38 -3.41
N GLN A 130 12.04 -32.25 -2.63
CA GLN A 130 11.74 -33.63 -3.02
C GLN A 130 10.72 -33.71 -4.17
N SER A 131 9.62 -32.95 -4.07
CA SER A 131 8.54 -33.00 -5.07
C SER A 131 8.85 -32.20 -6.33
N ARG A 132 9.85 -31.32 -6.29
CA ARG A 132 10.18 -30.34 -7.34
C ARG A 132 9.01 -29.42 -7.70
N ARG A 133 8.11 -29.15 -6.74
CA ARG A 133 6.91 -28.31 -6.94
C ARG A 133 6.83 -27.23 -5.86
N GLY A 134 7.09 -25.98 -6.24
CA GLY A 134 7.08 -24.81 -5.34
C GLY A 134 5.81 -23.94 -5.39
N SER A 135 4.62 -24.50 -5.66
CA SER A 135 3.40 -23.69 -5.80
C SER A 135 2.67 -23.48 -4.46
N VAL A 136 2.13 -22.28 -4.25
CA VAL A 136 1.36 -21.92 -3.04
C VAL A 136 0.22 -22.90 -2.77
N SER A 137 -0.55 -23.25 -3.81
CA SER A 137 -1.66 -24.20 -3.69
C SER A 137 -1.20 -25.63 -3.36
N GLY A 138 0.02 -26.02 -3.74
CA GLY A 138 0.63 -27.29 -3.38
C GLY A 138 0.95 -27.35 -1.89
N VAL A 139 1.66 -26.32 -1.40
CA VAL A 139 2.01 -26.16 0.02
C VAL A 139 0.74 -26.11 0.89
N GLN A 140 -0.25 -25.33 0.46
CA GLN A 140 -1.54 -25.21 1.14
C GLN A 140 -2.21 -26.56 1.38
N ARG A 141 -2.33 -27.40 0.33
CA ARG A 141 -2.98 -28.72 0.43
C ARG A 141 -2.17 -29.72 1.23
N ARG A 142 -0.84 -29.74 1.05
CA ARG A 142 0.05 -30.71 1.72
C ARG A 142 0.10 -30.49 3.23
N PHE A 143 0.24 -29.24 3.66
CA PHE A 143 0.44 -28.86 5.06
C PHE A 143 -0.86 -28.43 5.77
N LYS A 144 -1.99 -28.42 5.05
CA LYS A 144 -3.32 -28.07 5.57
C LYS A 144 -3.35 -26.69 6.26
N ILE A 145 -2.68 -25.71 5.66
CA ILE A 145 -2.61 -24.33 6.14
C ILE A 145 -3.44 -23.38 5.27
N GLY A 146 -3.74 -22.18 5.78
CA GLY A 146 -4.45 -21.14 5.02
C GLY A 146 -3.60 -20.55 3.88
N TYR A 147 -4.26 -19.98 2.87
CA TYR A 147 -3.61 -19.45 1.66
C TYR A 147 -2.52 -18.41 1.99
N ASN A 148 -2.82 -17.41 2.83
CA ASN A 148 -1.86 -16.36 3.18
C ASN A 148 -0.61 -16.90 3.89
N ARG A 149 -0.78 -17.92 4.74
CA ARG A 149 0.35 -18.57 5.41
C ARG A 149 1.19 -19.36 4.42
N ALA A 150 0.56 -20.09 3.49
CA ALA A 150 1.27 -20.79 2.43
C ALA A 150 2.00 -19.83 1.48
N ALA A 151 1.40 -18.69 1.14
CA ALA A 151 2.02 -17.66 0.31
C ALA A 151 3.27 -17.10 0.98
N ARG A 152 3.17 -16.72 2.26
CA ARG A 152 4.30 -16.24 3.07
C ARG A 152 5.45 -17.25 3.11
N ILE A 153 5.17 -18.52 3.39
CA ILE A 153 6.22 -19.56 3.42
C ILE A 153 6.90 -19.68 2.05
N VAL A 154 6.15 -19.58 0.96
CA VAL A 154 6.70 -19.64 -0.40
C VAL A 154 7.53 -18.39 -0.76
N GLU A 155 7.16 -17.22 -0.25
CA GLU A 155 7.97 -16.00 -0.35
C GLU A 155 9.27 -16.14 0.46
N GLN A 156 9.22 -16.73 1.66
CA GLN A 156 10.43 -17.08 2.43
C GLN A 156 11.33 -18.07 1.67
N LEU A 157 10.76 -19.04 0.95
CA LEU A 157 11.54 -19.94 0.09
C LEU A 157 12.23 -19.21 -1.07
N GLU A 158 11.59 -18.19 -1.63
CA GLU A 158 12.18 -17.35 -2.68
C GLU A 158 13.33 -16.51 -2.12
N ALA A 159 13.10 -15.85 -0.99
CA ALA A 159 14.11 -15.04 -0.31
C ALA A 159 15.37 -15.85 0.06
N GLN A 160 15.19 -17.12 0.42
CA GLN A 160 16.29 -18.05 0.72
C GLN A 160 16.89 -18.73 -0.53
N GLY A 161 16.44 -18.37 -1.73
CA GLY A 161 16.96 -18.92 -2.99
C GLY A 161 16.61 -20.39 -3.25
N ILE A 162 15.58 -20.91 -2.58
CA ILE A 162 15.14 -22.31 -2.71
C ILE A 162 14.22 -22.47 -3.92
N VAL A 163 13.41 -21.45 -4.22
CA VAL A 163 12.54 -21.38 -5.40
C VAL A 163 12.75 -20.08 -6.17
N SER A 164 12.44 -20.09 -7.46
CA SER A 164 12.49 -18.90 -8.32
C SER A 164 11.37 -17.91 -8.00
N ALA A 165 11.49 -16.72 -8.59
CA ALA A 165 10.37 -15.81 -8.76
C ALA A 165 9.17 -16.49 -9.45
N PRO A 166 7.93 -15.99 -9.26
CA PRO A 166 6.74 -16.55 -9.89
C PRO A 166 6.85 -16.54 -11.42
N GLY A 167 6.65 -17.70 -12.04
CA GLY A 167 6.45 -17.80 -13.48
C GLY A 167 5.08 -17.27 -13.92
N HIS A 168 4.85 -17.21 -15.23
CA HIS A 168 3.63 -16.65 -15.83
C HIS A 168 2.31 -17.33 -15.38
N ASN A 169 2.38 -18.56 -14.88
CA ASN A 169 1.24 -19.34 -14.38
C ASN A 169 1.21 -19.43 -12.83
N GLY A 170 2.02 -18.63 -12.14
CA GLY A 170 2.17 -18.67 -10.68
C GLY A 170 2.93 -19.89 -10.14
N ASN A 171 3.47 -20.75 -11.00
CA ASN A 171 4.40 -21.79 -10.57
C ASN A 171 5.81 -21.21 -10.42
N ARG A 172 6.55 -21.75 -9.46
CA ARG A 172 7.94 -21.39 -9.19
C ARG A 172 8.83 -22.61 -9.45
N GLU A 173 9.97 -22.39 -10.07
CA GLU A 173 10.98 -23.42 -10.28
C GLU A 173 11.75 -23.66 -8.97
N VAL A 174 12.12 -24.91 -8.70
CA VAL A 174 12.89 -25.25 -7.49
C VAL A 174 14.39 -25.16 -7.82
N LEU A 175 15.10 -24.24 -7.19
CA LEU A 175 16.51 -23.96 -7.44
C LEU A 175 17.44 -24.83 -6.59
N ALA A 176 17.00 -25.18 -5.37
CA ALA A 176 17.79 -26.02 -4.47
C ALA A 176 18.04 -27.43 -5.04
N PRO A 177 19.23 -28.03 -4.79
CA PRO A 177 19.55 -29.39 -5.23
C PRO A 177 18.68 -30.41 -4.49
N ALA A 178 18.38 -31.54 -5.15
CA ALA A 178 17.64 -32.63 -4.51
C ALA A 178 18.39 -33.17 -3.28
N PRO A 179 17.70 -33.49 -2.17
CA PRO A 179 18.35 -34.05 -1.00
C PRO A 179 19.08 -35.36 -1.36
N PRO A 180 20.23 -35.66 -0.74
CA PRO A 180 20.92 -36.93 -0.94
C PRO A 180 19.98 -38.09 -0.62
N LYS A 181 19.97 -39.10 -1.49
CA LYS A 181 19.25 -40.35 -1.23
C LYS A 181 20.00 -41.12 -0.14
N GLU A 182 19.34 -41.41 0.98
CA GLU A 182 19.76 -42.48 1.90
C GLU A 182 19.52 -43.86 1.26
#